data_AF-A0A840E6S6-F1
#
_entry.id   AF-A0A840E6S6-F1
#
_cell.length_a   1.000
_cell.length_b   1.000
_cell.length_c   1.000
_cell.angle_alpha   90.00
_cell.angle_beta   90.00
_cell.angle_gamma   90.00
#
_symmetry.space_group_name_H-M   'P 1'
#
loop_
_entity.id
_entity.type
_entity.pdbx_description
1 polymer ?
#
loop_
_entity_poly.entity_id
_entity_poly.type
_entity_poly.pdbx_seq_one_letter_code
_entity_poly.pdbx_strand_id
1 'polypeptide(L)'
;MGLFHGDKTQHVVLHCNDRVVQIDFEVRESRTYSVFLDQELCEVSIDHTGGDRYDYTCRINHDAQTPLNELRKSHRDSQNRLEKTRIIAAGCVVLLIVFFLIGSALS
;
A
#
# COMPACT_ATOMS: atom_id res chain seq x y z
N MET A 1 1.91 -10.27 14.91
CA MET A 1 3.25 -9.65 14.86
C MET A 1 3.41 -8.81 16.11
N GLY A 2 4.57 -8.86 16.75
CA GLY A 2 4.85 -8.10 17.96
C GLY A 2 6.28 -7.57 17.96
N LEU A 3 6.44 -6.37 18.52
CA LEU A 3 7.71 -5.68 18.66
C LEU A 3 7.98 -5.50 20.15
N PHE A 4 9.14 -5.96 20.60
CA PHE A 4 9.68 -5.61 21.90
C PHE A 4 10.84 -4.63 21.70
N HIS A 5 10.82 -3.53 22.46
CA HIS A 5 11.88 -2.55 22.50
C HIS A 5 12.23 -2.27 23.96
N GLY A 6 13.45 -2.64 24.38
CA GLY A 6 13.86 -2.55 25.78
C GLY A 6 14.15 -1.11 26.21
N ASP A 7 13.48 -0.61 27.25
CA ASP A 7 13.63 0.77 27.74
C ASP A 7 15.06 1.16 28.17
N LYS A 8 15.82 0.24 28.77
CA LYS A 8 17.20 0.53 29.22
C LYS A 8 18.27 0.10 28.23
N THR A 9 18.10 -1.08 27.64
CA THR A 9 19.09 -1.71 26.76
C THR A 9 18.88 -1.35 25.29
N GLN A 10 17.70 -0.82 24.95
CA GLN A 10 17.28 -0.46 23.60
C GLN A 10 17.47 -1.66 22.64
N HIS A 11 17.27 -2.87 23.16
CA HIS A 11 17.28 -4.09 22.35
C HIS A 11 15.92 -4.26 21.71
N VAL A 12 15.93 -4.56 20.41
CA VAL A 12 14.74 -4.80 19.61
C VAL A 12 14.61 -6.29 19.30
N VAL A 13 13.41 -6.81 19.52
CA VAL A 13 13.02 -8.13 19.05
C VAL A 13 11.70 -7.99 18.31
N LEU A 14 11.69 -8.37 17.04
CA LEU A 14 10.50 -8.45 16.21
C LEU A 14 10.14 -9.91 16.01
N HIS A 15 8.88 -10.26 16.28
CA HIS A 15 8.40 -11.63 16.11
C HIS A 15 7.06 -11.68 15.37
N CYS A 16 6.87 -12.78 14.63
CA CYS A 16 5.69 -13.07 13.83
C CYS A 16 5.25 -14.51 14.12
N ASN A 17 4.01 -14.69 14.59
CA ASN A 17 3.41 -16.01 14.88
C ASN A 17 4.37 -16.93 15.63
N ASP A 18 4.86 -16.46 16.79
CA ASP A 18 5.79 -17.15 17.69
C ASP A 18 7.22 -17.40 17.18
N ARG A 19 7.58 -16.85 16.01
CA ARG A 19 8.95 -16.89 15.50
C ARG A 19 9.60 -15.51 15.55
N VAL A 20 10.81 -15.43 16.09
CA VAL A 20 11.63 -14.23 16.00
C VAL A 20 12.10 -14.07 14.56
N VAL A 21 11.81 -12.91 13.97
CA VAL A 21 12.16 -12.60 12.57
C VAL A 21 13.29 -11.58 12.47
N GLN A 22 13.46 -10.72 13.49
CA GLN A 22 14.57 -9.77 13.56
C GLN A 22 14.96 -9.55 15.02
N ILE A 23 16.28 -9.47 15.25
CA ILE A 23 16.87 -9.00 16.51
C ILE A 23 17.84 -7.89 16.15
N ASP A 24 17.84 -6.82 16.93
CA ASP A 24 18.79 -5.72 16.79
C ASP A 24 19.13 -5.16 18.18
N PHE A 25 20.39 -4.79 18.39
CA PHE A 25 20.88 -4.41 19.71
C PHE A 25 21.22 -2.92 19.73
N GLU A 26 20.82 -2.25 20.81
CA GLU A 26 21.15 -0.84 21.08
C GLU A 26 20.59 0.14 20.03
N VAL A 27 19.33 -0.06 19.65
CA VAL A 27 18.58 0.77 18.71
C VAL A 27 18.14 2.06 19.38
N ARG A 28 19.04 3.04 19.44
CA ARG A 28 18.79 4.36 20.05
C ARG A 28 18.23 5.41 19.08
N GLU A 29 18.32 5.11 17.79
CA GLU A 29 17.95 6.02 16.68
C GLU A 29 16.79 5.43 15.89
N SER A 30 16.14 6.26 15.06
CA SER A 30 15.07 5.78 14.21
C SER A 30 15.53 4.66 13.27
N ARG A 31 14.76 3.57 13.23
CA ARG A 31 15.04 2.39 12.39
C ARG A 31 13.77 1.87 11.77
N THR A 32 13.89 1.35 10.55
CA THR A 32 12.80 0.63 9.89
C THR A 32 13.28 -0.76 9.51
N TYR A 33 12.48 -1.77 9.86
CA TYR A 33 12.70 -3.17 9.55
C TYR A 33 11.68 -3.63 8.52
N SER A 34 12.14 -4.24 7.44
CA SER A 34 11.27 -4.85 6.43
C SER A 34 11.20 -6.35 6.65
N VAL A 35 10.00 -6.86 6.89
CA VAL A 35 9.75 -8.29 7.13
C VAL A 35 8.62 -8.78 6.25
N PHE A 36 8.72 -10.02 5.77
CA PHE A 36 7.63 -10.67 5.06
C PHE A 36 6.68 -11.37 6.04
N LEU A 37 5.40 -11.05 5.95
CA LEU A 37 4.29 -11.79 6.52
C LEU A 37 3.57 -12.51 5.39
N ASP A 38 3.81 -13.81 5.24
CA ASP A 38 3.33 -14.61 4.11
C ASP A 38 3.72 -13.99 2.76
N GLN A 39 2.78 -13.36 2.05
CA GLN A 39 3.00 -12.70 0.74
C GLN A 39 3.03 -11.17 0.84
N GLU A 40 2.93 -10.61 2.04
CA GLU A 40 2.98 -9.17 2.28
C GLU A 40 4.33 -8.73 2.79
N LEU A 41 4.85 -7.64 2.24
CA LEU A 41 5.99 -6.94 2.81
C LEU A 41 5.47 -5.93 3.84
N CYS A 42 5.87 -6.09 5.09
CA CYS A 42 5.56 -5.19 6.18
C CYS A 42 6.79 -4.40 6.58
N GLU A 43 6.61 -3.12 6.90
CA GLU A 43 7.62 -2.23 7.43
C GLU A 43 7.27 -1.86 8.86
N VAL A 44 8.18 -2.16 9.78
CA VAL A 44 8.11 -1.73 11.18
C VAL A 44 9.06 -0.59 11.37
N SER A 45 8.54 0.59 11.61
CA SER A 45 9.30 1.78 11.94
C SER A 45 9.29 2.00 13.44
N ILE A 46 10.47 2.24 13.99
CA ILE A 46 10.72 2.82 15.31
C ILE A 46 11.23 4.22 15.02
N ASP A 47 10.47 5.24 15.38
CA ASP A 47 10.81 6.64 15.13
C ASP A 47 11.17 7.32 16.46
N HIS A 48 12.42 7.74 16.60
CA HIS A 48 12.88 8.51 17.76
C HIS A 48 12.37 9.94 17.64
N THR A 49 11.45 10.33 18.53
CA THR A 49 10.80 11.65 18.51
C THR A 49 11.44 12.64 19.48
N GLY A 50 12.60 12.27 20.03
CA GLY A 50 13.42 13.09 20.93
C GLY A 50 13.32 12.68 22.41
N GLY A 51 14.40 12.90 23.15
CA GLY A 51 14.53 12.42 24.53
C GLY A 51 14.48 10.90 24.58
N ASP A 52 13.63 10.34 25.45
CA ASP A 52 13.41 8.89 25.57
C ASP A 52 12.09 8.45 24.91
N ARG A 53 11.58 9.22 23.94
CA ARG A 53 10.30 8.94 23.27
C ARG A 53 10.50 8.28 21.92
N TYR A 54 9.72 7.24 21.70
CA TYR A 54 9.71 6.46 20.47
C TYR A 54 8.27 6.23 20.02
N ASP A 55 8.03 6.45 18.74
CA ASP A 55 6.79 6.08 18.07
C ASP A 55 7.01 4.79 17.28
N TYR A 56 5.99 3.92 17.27
CA TYR A 56 6.06 2.62 16.65
C TYR A 56 4.96 2.50 15.61
N THR A 57 5.35 2.22 14.36
CA THR A 57 4.41 2.05 13.25
C THR A 57 4.67 0.74 12.54
N CYS A 58 3.60 0.01 12.22
CA CYS A 58 3.65 -1.15 11.33
C CYS A 58 2.75 -0.87 10.13
N ARG A 59 3.32 -0.89 8.92
CA ARG A 59 2.60 -0.64 7.68
C ARG A 59 2.85 -1.74 6.67
N ILE A 60 1.84 -2.09 5.88
CA ILE A 60 2.03 -2.95 4.71
C ILE A 60 2.56 -2.06 3.58
N ASN A 61 3.68 -2.45 2.98
CA ASN A 61 4.21 -1.77 1.81
C ASN A 61 3.44 -2.27 0.57
N HIS A 62 2.52 -1.46 0.08
CA HIS A 62 1.70 -1.75 -1.11
C HIS A 62 2.39 -1.40 -2.44
N ASP A 63 3.53 -0.71 -2.38
CA ASP A 63 4.26 -0.22 -3.56
C ASP A 63 5.39 -1.18 -3.97
N ALA A 64 5.90 -1.96 -3.02
CA ALA A 64 6.87 -3.01 -3.29
C ALA A 64 6.30 -4.06 -4.25
N GLN A 65 7.16 -4.58 -5.13
CA GLN A 65 6.82 -5.64 -6.09
C GLN A 65 6.72 -7.00 -5.38
N THR A 66 5.61 -7.20 -4.67
CA THR A 66 5.24 -8.49 -4.08
C THR A 66 4.18 -9.18 -4.94
N PRO A 67 4.09 -10.53 -4.93
CA PRO A 67 3.05 -11.25 -5.68
C PRO A 67 1.63 -10.74 -5.37
N LEU A 68 1.36 -10.41 -4.10
CA LEU A 68 0.05 -9.93 -3.69
C LEU A 68 -0.22 -8.49 -4.16
N ASN A 69 0.80 -7.61 -4.16
CA ASN A 69 0.64 -6.25 -4.68
C ASN A 69 0.46 -6.23 -6.20
N GLU A 70 1.17 -7.09 -6.94
CA GLU A 70 0.97 -7.28 -8.38
C GLU A 70 -0.45 -7.77 -8.69
N LEU A 71 -0.96 -8.73 -7.91
CA LEU A 71 -2.35 -9.18 -8.03
C LEU A 71 -3.33 -8.02 -7.78
N ARG A 72 -3.17 -7.27 -6.69
CA ARG A 72 -4.00 -6.08 -6.37
C ARG A 72 -3.94 -5.02 -7.47
N LYS A 73 -2.77 -4.81 -8.08
CA LYS A 73 -2.57 -3.84 -9.16
C LYS A 73 -3.29 -4.29 -10.42
N SER A 74 -3.12 -5.55 -10.83
CA SER A 74 -3.82 -6.10 -12.00
C SER A 74 -5.34 -6.02 -11.90
N HIS A 75 -5.91 -6.29 -10.71
CA HIS A 75 -7.34 -6.12 -10.47
C HIS A 75 -7.78 -4.66 -10.63
N ARG A 76 -7.07 -3.71 -10.00
CA ARG A 76 -7.35 -2.27 -10.13
C ARG A 76 -7.23 -1.80 -11.58
N ASP A 77 -6.20 -2.25 -12.29
CA ASP A 77 -6.00 -1.91 -13.70
C ASP A 77 -7.11 -2.45 -14.59
N SER A 78 -7.61 -3.67 -14.31
CA SER A 78 -8.74 -4.24 -15.04
C SER A 78 -10.02 -3.44 -14.84
N GLN A 79 -10.33 -3.03 -13.60
CA GLN A 79 -11.51 -2.21 -13.29
C GLN A 79 -11.42 -0.83 -13.94
N ASN A 80 -10.27 -0.16 -13.80
CA ASN A 80 -10.03 1.14 -14.43
C ASN A 80 -10.15 1.08 -15.95
N ARG A 81 -9.69 0.00 -16.59
CA ARG A 81 -9.86 -0.21 -18.03
C ARG A 81 -11.34 -0.32 -18.39
N LEU A 82 -12.11 -1.13 -17.66
CA LEU A 82 -13.55 -1.29 -17.88
C LEU A 82 -14.31 0.03 -17.70
N GLU A 83 -14.01 0.80 -16.66
CA GLU A 83 -14.62 2.11 -16.41
C GLU A 83 -14.31 3.11 -17.53
N LYS A 84 -13.04 3.19 -17.96
CA LYS A 84 -12.62 4.04 -19.08
C LYS A 84 -13.36 3.65 -20.36
N THR A 85 -13.43 2.36 -20.68
CA THR A 85 -14.17 1.87 -21.85
C THR A 85 -15.65 2.22 -21.77
N ARG A 86 -16.28 2.11 -20.59
CA ARG A 86 -17.68 2.48 -20.38
C ARG A 86 -17.93 3.97 -20.60
N ILE A 87 -17.05 4.84 -20.09
CA ILE A 87 -17.15 6.30 -20.27
C ILE A 87 -16.99 6.67 -21.75
N ILE A 88 -16.01 6.09 -22.44
CA ILE A 88 -15.79 6.32 -23.88
C ILE A 88 -17.03 5.89 -24.68
N ALA A 89 -17.55 4.69 -24.41
CA ALA A 89 -18.75 4.19 -25.10
C ALA A 89 -19.97 5.10 -24.88
N ALA A 90 -20.21 5.54 -23.65
CA ALA A 90 -21.30 6.46 -23.34
C ALA A 90 -21.13 7.81 -24.07
N GLY A 91 -19.91 8.36 -24.10
CA GLY A 91 -19.59 9.59 -24.82
C GLY A 91 -19.85 9.47 -26.33
N CYS A 92 -19.46 8.36 -26.95
CA CYS A 92 -19.76 8.09 -28.36
C CYS A 92 -21.27 8.03 -28.64
N VAL A 93 -22.06 7.38 -27.77
CA VAL A 93 -23.52 7.32 -27.92
C VAL A 93 -24.15 8.72 -27.84
N VAL A 94 -23.71 9.55 -26.88
CA VAL A 94 -24.21 10.94 -26.77
C VAL A 94 -23.85 11.75 -28.01
N LEU A 95 -22.61 11.64 -28.50
CA LEU A 95 -22.18 12.33 -29.73
C LEU A 95 -23.02 11.92 -30.95
N LEU A 96 -23.32 10.64 -31.10
CA LEU A 96 -24.19 10.14 -32.18
C LEU A 96 -25.59 10.74 -32.07
N ILE A 97 -26.19 10.74 -30.87
CA ILE A 97 -27.53 11.32 -30.66
C ILE A 97 -27.52 12.82 -31.03
N VAL A 98 -26.52 13.58 -30.57
CA VAL A 98 -26.39 15.00 -30.90
C VAL A 98 -26.24 15.21 -32.40
N PHE A 99 -25.42 14.40 -33.07
CA PHE A 99 -25.25 14.45 -34.52
C PHE A 99 -26.56 14.22 -35.27
N PHE A 100 -27.33 13.19 -34.89
CA PHE A 100 -28.64 12.92 -35.49
C PHE A 100 -29.64 14.07 -35.24
N LEU A 101 -29.68 14.63 -34.03
CA LEU A 101 -30.56 15.75 -33.70
C LEU A 101 -30.23 17.00 -34.54
N ILE A 102 -28.96 17.36 -34.67
CA ILE A 102 -28.52 18.50 -35.49
C ILE A 102 -28.83 18.25 -36.97
N GLY A 103 -28.54 17.05 -37.48
CA GLY A 103 -28.84 16.68 -38.87
C GLY A 103 -30.34 16.77 -39.18
N SER A 104 -31.19 16.34 -38.25
CA SER A 104 -32.65 16.44 -38.39
C SER A 104 -33.21 17.85 -38.28
N ALA A 105 -32.49 18.79 -37.66
CA ALA A 105 -32.91 20.18 -37.55
C ALA A 105 -32.46 21.06 -38.75
N LEU A 106 -31.50 20.57 -39.54
CA LEU A 106 -30.96 21.27 -40.72
C LEU A 106 -31.57 20.81 -42.06
N SER A 107 -32.25 19.65 -42.10
CA SER A 107 -33.06 19.18 -43.24
C SER A 107 -34.50 19.66 -43.14
#